data_AF-A0A371D0U9-F1
#
_entry.id   AF-A0A371D0U9-F1
#
_cell.length_a   1.000
_cell.length_b   1.000
_cell.length_c   1.000
_cell.angle_alpha   90.00
_cell.angle_beta   90.00
_cell.angle_gamma   90.00
#
_symmetry.space_group_name_H-M   'P 1'
#
loop_
_entity.id
_entity.type
_entity.pdbx_description
1 polymer ?
#
loop_
_entity_poly.entity_id
_entity_poly.type
_entity_poly.pdbx_seq_one_letter_code
_entity_poly.pdbx_strand_id
1 'polypeptide(L)'
;NALDAQKLNAKFATLTADSSCTDGDQACVNGGFAQCSGGKFQVTACSGGTSCFALPLVNKAGTSLTCDSAADAAARMTAAGVDGG
;
A
#
# COMPACT_ATOMS: atom_id res chain seq x y z
N ASN A 1 11.18 4.33 -7.20
CA ASN A 1 9.75 4.12 -7.51
C ASN A 1 9.25 2.74 -7.15
N ALA A 2 9.71 1.65 -7.79
CA ALA A 2 9.21 0.30 -7.48
C ALA A 2 9.82 -0.30 -6.18
N LEU A 3 11.10 -0.06 -5.89
CA LEU A 3 11.70 -0.41 -4.58
C LEU A 3 11.03 0.31 -3.40
N ASP A 4 10.57 1.55 -3.59
CA ASP A 4 9.86 2.32 -2.57
C ASP A 4 8.49 1.70 -2.28
N ALA A 5 7.78 1.27 -3.34
CA ALA A 5 6.52 0.53 -3.20
C ALA A 5 6.71 -0.78 -2.43
N GLN A 6 7.80 -1.52 -2.69
CA GLN A 6 8.11 -2.74 -1.95
C GLN A 6 8.40 -2.46 -0.46
N LYS A 7 9.23 -1.45 -0.18
CA LYS A 7 9.53 -1.01 1.20
C LYS A 7 8.28 -0.56 1.93
N LEU A 8 7.38 0.16 1.24
CA LEU A 8 6.12 0.59 1.81
C LEU A 8 5.21 -0.61 2.11
N ASN A 9 5.04 -1.56 1.19
CA ASN A 9 4.28 -2.79 1.47
C ASN A 9 4.85 -3.57 2.68
N ALA A 10 6.18 -3.67 2.78
CA ALA A 10 6.84 -4.31 3.92
C ALA A 10 6.58 -3.54 5.23
N LYS A 11 6.65 -2.20 5.20
CA LYS A 11 6.32 -1.36 6.35
C LYS A 11 4.85 -1.49 6.75
N PHE A 12 3.94 -1.51 5.78
CA PHE A 12 2.50 -1.65 5.98
C PHE A 12 2.14 -2.99 6.63
N ALA A 13 2.86 -4.06 6.30
CA ALA A 13 2.71 -5.35 6.96
C ALA A 13 3.04 -5.31 8.47
N THR A 14 3.81 -4.31 8.94
CA THR A 14 4.11 -4.13 10.37
C THR A 14 3.18 -3.15 11.05
N LEU A 15 2.30 -2.46 10.32
CA LEU A 15 1.36 -1.48 10.88
C LEU A 15 0.04 -2.14 11.29
N THR A 16 -0.57 -1.55 12.30
CA THR A 16 -1.88 -1.93 12.83
C THR A 16 -2.79 -0.70 12.87
N ALA A 17 -4.09 -0.88 13.13
CA ALA A 17 -5.01 0.25 13.25
C ALA A 17 -4.63 1.21 14.39
N ASP A 18 -3.98 0.68 15.43
CA ASP A 18 -3.49 1.42 16.60
C ASP A 18 -2.10 2.02 16.41
N SER A 19 -1.44 1.78 15.27
CA SER A 19 -0.17 2.42 14.97
C SER A 19 -0.35 3.93 14.86
N SER A 20 0.54 4.68 15.51
CA SER A 20 0.57 6.14 15.39
C SER A 20 0.89 6.55 13.96
N CYS A 21 0.17 7.56 13.48
CA CYS A 21 0.32 8.09 12.13
C CYS A 21 0.07 9.60 12.11
N THR A 22 0.44 10.26 11.01
CA THR A 22 0.17 11.70 10.81
C THR A 22 -1.13 11.88 10.05
N ASP A 23 -1.98 12.83 10.47
CA ASP A 23 -3.22 13.13 9.75
C ASP A 23 -2.98 13.33 8.25
N GLY A 24 -3.75 12.60 7.43
CA GLY A 24 -3.60 12.58 5.97
C GLY A 24 -2.67 11.49 5.43
N ASP A 25 -1.88 10.82 6.27
CA ASP A 25 -1.10 9.65 5.86
C ASP A 25 -2.03 8.52 5.39
N GLN A 26 -1.57 7.77 4.40
CA GLN A 26 -2.27 6.62 3.86
C GLN A 26 -1.38 5.38 4.00
N ALA A 27 -1.99 4.25 4.35
CA ALA A 27 -1.30 2.99 4.53
C ALA A 27 -2.17 1.81 4.10
N CYS A 28 -1.59 0.63 4.00
CA CYS A 28 -2.33 -0.62 3.96
C CYS A 28 -2.24 -1.29 5.33
N VAL A 29 -3.36 -1.59 5.97
CA VAL A 29 -3.37 -2.20 7.31
C VAL A 29 -4.32 -3.38 7.28
N ASN A 30 -3.84 -4.57 7.69
CA ASN A 30 -4.61 -5.83 7.62
C ASN A 30 -5.25 -6.10 6.24
N GLY A 31 -4.58 -5.70 5.16
CA GLY A 31 -5.10 -5.84 3.79
C GLY A 31 -6.21 -4.85 3.42
N GLY A 32 -6.64 -3.99 4.34
CA GLY A 32 -7.53 -2.86 4.06
C GLY A 32 -6.77 -1.58 3.74
N PHE A 33 -7.42 -0.67 3.03
CA PHE A 33 -6.94 0.68 2.80
C PHE A 33 -7.12 1.51 4.07
N ALA A 34 -6.05 2.04 4.62
CA ALA A 34 -6.08 2.82 5.85
C ALA A 34 -5.74 4.29 5.59
N GLN A 35 -6.55 5.19 6.13
CA GLN A 35 -6.25 6.62 6.17
C GLN A 35 -6.09 7.09 7.60
N CYS A 36 -5.02 7.82 7.88
CA CYS A 36 -4.80 8.39 9.18
C CYS A 36 -5.74 9.56 9.44
N SER A 37 -6.51 9.46 10.52
CA SER A 37 -7.33 10.55 11.04
C SER A 37 -7.26 10.60 12.57
N GLY A 38 -6.89 11.76 13.13
CA GLY A 38 -6.73 11.96 14.57
C GLY A 38 -5.60 11.13 15.17
N GLY A 39 -4.53 10.88 14.40
CA GLY A 39 -3.36 10.10 14.84
C GLY A 39 -3.54 8.57 14.82
N LYS A 40 -4.64 8.07 14.27
CA LYS A 40 -4.93 6.62 14.15
C LYS A 40 -5.35 6.25 12.72
N PHE A 41 -5.07 5.00 12.34
CA PHE A 41 -5.42 4.48 11.03
C PHE A 41 -6.90 4.03 10.98
N GLN A 42 -7.69 4.71 10.17
CA GLN A 42 -9.05 4.33 9.81
C GLN A 42 -9.00 3.33 8.65
N VAL A 43 -9.16 2.05 8.97
CA VAL A 43 -9.06 0.95 8.00
C VAL A 43 -10.40 0.74 7.31
N THR A 44 -10.41 0.87 5.99
CA THR A 44 -11.50 0.53 5.08
C THR A 44 -11.17 -0.77 4.39
N ALA A 45 -12.01 -1.79 4.56
CA ALA A 45 -11.83 -3.06 3.89
C ALA A 45 -11.91 -2.90 2.37
N CYS A 46 -11.00 -3.55 1.65
CA CYS A 46 -11.08 -3.67 0.20
C CYS A 46 -12.22 -4.59 -0.22
N SER A 47 -12.71 -4.45 -1.46
CA SER A 47 -13.76 -5.31 -2.00
C SER A 47 -13.32 -6.78 -2.03
N GLY A 48 -14.28 -7.69 -1.87
CA GLY A 48 -13.99 -9.13 -1.72
C GLY A 48 -13.08 -9.69 -2.80
N GLY A 49 -11.95 -10.28 -2.39
CA GLY A 49 -10.91 -10.82 -3.28
C GLY A 49 -9.77 -9.85 -3.60
N THR A 50 -9.81 -8.62 -3.08
CA THR A 50 -8.72 -7.64 -3.22
C THR A 50 -8.14 -7.27 -1.87
N SER A 51 -6.88 -6.82 -1.88
CA SER A 51 -6.17 -6.30 -0.72
C SER A 51 -5.51 -4.97 -1.08
N CYS A 52 -5.26 -4.13 -0.09
CA CYS A 52 -4.53 -2.88 -0.28
C CYS A 52 -3.05 -3.18 -0.56
N PHE A 53 -2.54 -2.59 -1.64
CA PHE A 53 -1.13 -2.64 -2.02
C PHE A 53 -0.59 -1.25 -2.34
N ALA A 54 0.67 -1.01 -2.01
CA ALA A 54 1.44 0.11 -2.51
C ALA A 54 1.96 -0.23 -3.90
N LEU A 55 1.56 0.53 -4.92
CA LEU A 55 1.97 0.34 -6.30
C LEU A 55 2.79 1.56 -6.78
N PRO A 56 3.86 1.35 -7.55
CA PRO A 56 4.61 2.46 -8.13
C PRO A 56 3.77 3.24 -9.15
N LEU A 57 3.88 4.56 -9.14
CA LEU A 57 3.28 5.40 -10.17
C LEU A 57 4.12 5.31 -11.45
N VAL A 58 3.49 4.95 -12.58
CA VAL A 58 4.17 4.78 -13.87
C VAL A 58 4.52 6.10 -14.56
N ASN A 59 3.74 7.15 -14.28
CA ASN A 59 3.88 8.46 -14.95
C ASN A 59 4.48 9.55 -14.05
N LYS A 60 4.73 9.27 -12.76
CA LYS A 60 5.34 10.22 -11.80
C LYS A 60 6.14 9.47 -10.73
N ALA A 61 7.11 10.16 -10.13
CA ALA A 61 7.77 9.64 -8.94
C ALA A 61 6.77 9.53 -7.79
N GLY A 62 6.76 8.38 -7.11
CA GLY A 62 5.87 8.12 -5.98
C GLY A 62 5.23 6.74 -6.04
N THR A 63 4.37 6.49 -5.06
CA THR A 63 3.59 5.27 -4.92
C THR A 63 2.14 5.64 -4.68
N SER A 64 1.23 4.79 -5.12
CA SER A 64 -0.21 4.92 -4.92
C SER A 64 -0.70 3.71 -4.16
N LEU A 65 -1.65 3.92 -3.25
CA LEU A 65 -2.28 2.86 -2.48
C LEU A 65 -3.64 2.57 -3.07
N THR A 66 -3.83 1.33 -3.50
CA THR A 66 -5.09 0.89 -4.08
C THR A 66 -5.41 -0.53 -3.64
N CYS A 67 -6.71 -0.83 -3.58
CA CYS A 67 -7.18 -2.19 -3.49
C CYS A 67 -6.98 -2.87 -4.84
N ASP A 68 -6.22 -3.96 -4.86
CA ASP A 68 -6.01 -4.77 -6.06
C ASP A 68 -5.87 -6.24 -5.68
N SER A 69 -5.83 -7.13 -6.67
CA SER A 69 -5.50 -8.53 -6.43
C SER A 69 -3.99 -8.69 -6.23
N ALA A 70 -3.56 -9.66 -5.42
CA ALA A 70 -2.14 -9.93 -5.20
C ALA A 70 -1.39 -10.23 -6.52
N ALA A 71 -2.06 -10.90 -7.47
CA ALA A 71 -1.51 -11.21 -8.79
C ALA A 71 -1.30 -9.94 -9.64
N ASP A 72 -2.29 -9.05 -9.68
CA ASP A 72 -2.19 -7.80 -10.44
C ASP A 72 -1.18 -6.83 -9.81
N ALA A 73 -1.17 -6.73 -8.48
CA ALA A 73 -0.18 -5.95 -7.74
C ALA A 73 1.25 -6.42 -8.04
N ALA A 74 1.50 -7.73 -8.01
CA ALA A 74 2.79 -8.31 -8.36
C ALA A 74 3.15 -8.04 -9.82
N ALA A 75 2.22 -8.22 -10.76
CA ALA A 75 2.44 -7.94 -12.17
C ALA A 75 2.79 -6.46 -12.42
N ARG A 76 2.14 -5.52 -11.75
CA ARG A 76 2.44 -4.08 -11.84
C ARG A 76 3.77 -3.71 -11.21
N MET A 77 4.13 -4.35 -10.10
CA MET A 77 5.45 -4.22 -9.52
C MET A 77 6.50 -4.66 -10.54
N THR A 78 6.40 -5.88 -11.09
CA THR A 78 7.31 -6.37 -12.13
C THR A 78 7.34 -5.46 -13.37
N ALA A 79 6.18 -5.02 -13.86
CA ALA A 79 6.08 -4.13 -15.01
C ALA A 79 6.70 -2.74 -14.77
N ALA A 80 6.74 -2.28 -13.52
CA ALA A 80 7.43 -1.05 -13.13
C ALA A 80 8.96 -1.22 -13.02
N GLY A 81 9.49 -2.39 -13.40
CA GLY A 81 10.93 -2.66 -13.44
C GLY A 81 11.56 -3.00 -12.09
N VAL A 82 10.80 -3.50 -11.11
CA VAL A 82 11.43 -4.36 -10.08
C VAL A 82 11.66 -5.72 -10.71
N ASP A 83 12.83 -5.87 -11.32
CA ASP A 83 13.46 -7.19 -11.35
C ASP A 83 13.72 -7.59 -9.89
N GLY A 84 13.48 -8.86 -9.57
CA GLY A 84 13.52 -9.37 -8.20
C GLY A 84 14.77 -8.90 -7.43
N GLY A 85 14.56 -8.52 -6.18
CA GLY A 85 15.67 -8.31 -5.24
C GLY A 85 16.54 -9.56 -5.10
#